data_AF-Q8TUX1-F1
#
_entry.id   AF-Q8TUX1-F1
#
_cell.length_a   1.000
_cell.length_b   1.000
_cell.length_c   1.000
_cell.angle_alpha   90.00
_cell.angle_beta   90.00
_cell.angle_gamma   90.00
#
_symmetry.space_group_name_H-M   'P 1'
#
loop_
_entity.id
_entity.type
_entity.pdbx_description
1 polymer ?
#
loop_
_entity_poly.entity_id
_entity_poly.type
_entity_poly.pdbx_seq_one_letter_code
_entity_poly.pdbx_strand_id
1 'polypeptide(L)'
;MPRGRDHEPGRVARGEGNHREVAAHLGEKIEKYISKLPSVLNECKPRDRAGERLLDLASRYFYDARYFLDRGEMVEAFTCLSYAWALLRAGAEVGVLDVPEDEV
;
A
#
# COMPACT_ATOMS: atom_id res chain seq x y z
N MET A 1 -22.09 37.83 -44.29
CA MET A 1 -21.04 36.94 -43.75
C MET A 1 -20.78 37.33 -42.29
N PRO A 2 -21.19 36.54 -41.28
CA PRO A 2 -20.96 36.87 -39.88
C PRO A 2 -19.52 36.51 -39.46
N ARG A 3 -18.96 37.34 -38.58
CA ARG A 3 -17.57 37.35 -38.14
C ARG A 3 -17.25 36.13 -37.27
N GLY A 4 -16.02 35.62 -37.41
CA GLY A 4 -15.52 34.44 -36.70
C GLY A 4 -15.66 34.57 -35.18
N ARG A 5 -16.04 33.47 -34.53
CA ARG A 5 -16.03 33.35 -33.07
C ARG A 5 -14.58 33.34 -32.61
N ASP A 6 -14.22 34.35 -31.83
CA ASP A 6 -12.97 34.39 -31.07
C ASP A 6 -12.96 33.19 -30.12
N HIS A 7 -12.08 32.23 -30.40
CA HIS A 7 -11.86 31.07 -29.54
C HIS A 7 -10.92 31.53 -28.42
N GLU A 8 -11.46 31.87 -27.25
CA GLU A 8 -10.61 32.09 -26.07
C GLU A 8 -9.85 30.79 -25.76
N PRO A 9 -8.51 30.85 -25.59
CA PRO A 9 -7.77 29.70 -25.10
C PRO A 9 -8.13 29.49 -23.64
N GLY A 10 -8.93 28.46 -23.38
CA GLY A 10 -9.25 28.02 -22.02
C GLY A 10 -7.97 27.86 -21.22
N ARG A 11 -7.84 28.63 -20.12
CA ARG A 11 -6.80 28.44 -19.11
C ARG A 11 -6.96 27.02 -18.56
N VAL A 12 -6.16 26.09 -19.05
CA VAL A 12 -5.93 24.82 -18.38
C VAL A 12 -5.18 25.18 -17.10
N ALA A 13 -5.90 25.21 -15.98
CA ALA A 13 -5.31 25.37 -14.67
C ALA A 13 -4.34 24.20 -14.46
N ARG A 14 -3.03 24.47 -14.59
CA ARG A 14 -2.00 23.47 -14.35
C ARG A 14 -2.05 23.08 -12.88
N GLY A 15 -2.32 21.80 -12.61
CA GLY A 15 -2.32 21.18 -11.28
C GLY A 15 -0.91 21.06 -10.70
N GLU A 16 -0.20 22.18 -10.56
CA GLU A 16 1.17 22.24 -10.02
C GLU A 16 1.20 22.15 -8.47
N GLY A 17 0.04 22.03 -7.82
CA GLY A 17 -0.09 21.96 -6.35
C GLY A 17 -0.10 20.55 -5.72
N ASN A 18 -0.08 19.46 -6.49
CA ASN A 18 -0.56 18.17 -5.98
C ASN A 18 0.52 17.20 -5.45
N HIS A 19 1.78 17.33 -5.88
CA HIS A 19 2.79 16.28 -5.65
C HIS A 19 3.24 16.17 -4.18
N ARG A 20 3.35 17.31 -3.46
CA ARG A 20 3.73 17.32 -2.04
C ARG A 20 2.63 16.77 -1.14
N GLU A 21 1.38 17.09 -1.45
CA GLU A 21 0.22 16.58 -0.72
C GLU A 21 0.07 15.07 -0.92
N VAL A 22 0.22 14.59 -2.15
CA VAL A 22 0.23 13.14 -2.46
C VAL A 22 1.36 12.42 -1.71
N ALA A 23 2.56 12.99 -1.70
CA ALA A 23 3.69 12.39 -0.96
C ALA A 23 3.44 12.35 0.55
N ALA A 24 2.89 13.43 1.13
CA ALA A 24 2.54 13.47 2.55
C ALA A 24 1.47 12.41 2.90
N HIS A 25 0.39 12.35 2.10
CA HIS A 25 -0.67 11.37 2.30
C HIS A 25 -0.20 9.92 2.12
N LEU A 26 0.73 9.68 1.18
CA LEU A 26 1.37 8.37 1.01
C LEU A 26 2.22 8.00 2.23
N GLY A 27 2.98 8.96 2.76
CA GLY A 27 3.77 8.80 3.98
C GLY A 27 2.91 8.39 5.18
N GLU A 28 1.78 9.08 5.40
CA GLU A 28 0.83 8.74 6.47
C GLU A 28 0.30 7.30 6.34
N LYS A 29 -0.03 6.87 5.10
CA LYS A 29 -0.49 5.50 4.84
C LYS A 29 0.58 4.46 5.11
N ILE A 30 1.82 4.72 4.66
CA ILE A 30 2.97 3.85 4.91
C ILE A 30 3.19 3.70 6.41
N GLU A 31 3.24 4.80 7.17
CA GLU A 31 3.48 4.81 8.61
C GLU A 31 2.40 3.99 9.35
N LYS A 32 1.13 4.20 9.01
CA LYS A 32 0.01 3.45 9.58
C LYS A 32 0.13 1.94 9.31
N TYR A 33 0.49 1.55 8.08
CA TYR A 33 0.53 0.13 7.70
C TYR A 33 1.76 -0.59 8.21
N ILE A 34 2.91 0.08 8.21
CA ILE A 34 4.17 -0.54 8.61
C ILE A 34 4.32 -0.69 10.12
N SER A 35 3.69 0.19 10.90
CA SER A 35 3.75 0.14 12.38
C SER A 35 3.01 -1.07 12.96
N LYS A 36 1.90 -1.47 12.32
CA LYS A 36 1.06 -2.59 12.77
C LYS A 36 1.52 -3.95 12.25
N LEU A 37 1.94 -4.00 10.99
CA LEU A 37 2.24 -5.26 10.29
C LEU A 37 3.20 -6.21 11.05
N PRO A 38 4.24 -5.77 11.78
CA PRO A 38 5.08 -6.66 12.59
C PRO A 38 4.31 -7.45 13.64
N SER A 39 3.35 -6.81 14.30
CA SER A 39 2.47 -7.43 15.32
C SER A 39 1.62 -8.51 14.66
N VAL A 40 0.92 -8.16 13.57
CA VAL A 40 0.12 -9.10 12.79
C VAL A 40 0.93 -10.30 12.31
N LEU A 41 2.12 -10.08 11.75
CA LEU A 41 2.96 -11.17 11.24
C LEU A 41 3.40 -12.13 12.35
N ASN A 42 3.64 -11.60 13.55
CA ASN A 42 4.05 -12.40 14.70
C ASN A 42 2.88 -13.20 15.32
N GLU A 43 1.68 -12.62 15.32
CA GLU A 43 0.50 -13.24 15.94
C GLU A 43 -0.29 -14.13 14.97
N CYS A 44 -0.14 -13.94 13.65
CA CYS A 44 -0.82 -14.72 12.63
C CYS A 44 -0.42 -16.20 12.70
N LYS A 45 -1.42 -17.09 12.67
CA LYS A 45 -1.20 -18.54 12.74
C LYS A 45 -1.60 -19.20 11.43
N PRO A 46 -0.68 -19.90 10.75
CA PRO A 46 -1.04 -20.71 9.59
C PRO A 46 -1.77 -21.97 10.03
N ARG A 47 -2.80 -22.38 9.27
CA ARG A 47 -3.56 -23.61 9.54
C ARG A 47 -3.02 -24.83 8.82
N ASP A 48 -2.27 -24.62 7.75
CA ASP A 48 -1.67 -25.66 6.93
C ASP A 48 -0.39 -25.17 6.24
N ARG A 49 0.21 -26.04 5.41
CA ARG A 49 1.41 -25.72 4.64
C ARG A 49 1.20 -24.59 3.63
N ALA A 50 -0.03 -24.35 3.16
CA ALA A 50 -0.31 -23.23 2.27
C ALA A 50 -0.31 -21.91 3.05
N GLY A 51 -0.91 -21.91 4.25
CA GLY A 51 -0.83 -20.82 5.21
C GLY A 51 0.62 -20.48 5.59
N GLU A 52 1.45 -21.48 5.89
CA GLU A 52 2.88 -21.25 6.22
C GLU A 52 3.61 -20.51 5.09
N ARG A 53 3.37 -20.94 3.84
CA ARG A 53 3.98 -20.28 2.66
C ARG A 53 3.45 -18.87 2.44
N LEU A 54 2.16 -18.62 2.69
CA LEU A 54 1.57 -17.29 2.59
C LEU A 54 2.11 -16.34 3.65
N LEU A 55 2.24 -16.80 4.91
CA LEU A 55 2.78 -16.00 6.01
C LEU A 55 4.27 -15.67 5.78
N ASP A 56 5.06 -16.64 5.31
CA ASP A 56 6.45 -16.41 4.91
C ASP A 56 6.54 -15.40 3.75
N LEU A 57 5.68 -15.52 2.72
CA LEU A 57 5.65 -14.57 1.62
C LEU A 57 5.27 -13.16 2.07
N ALA A 58 4.24 -13.01 2.92
CA ALA A 58 3.86 -11.73 3.49
C ALA A 58 5.00 -11.10 4.31
N SER A 59 5.73 -11.91 5.07
CA SER A 59 6.90 -11.48 5.83
C SER A 59 8.02 -10.96 4.93
N ARG A 60 8.30 -11.63 3.81
CA ARG A 60 9.30 -11.17 2.83
C ARG A 60 8.93 -9.83 2.22
N TYR A 61 7.67 -9.62 1.84
CA TYR A 61 7.20 -8.32 1.35
C TYR A 61 7.30 -7.22 2.42
N PHE A 62 7.10 -7.53 3.70
CA PHE A 62 7.36 -6.58 4.78
C PHE A 62 8.84 -6.18 4.87
N TYR A 63 9.76 -7.14 4.73
CA TYR A 63 11.20 -6.84 4.68
C TYR A 63 11.59 -6.02 3.46
N ASP A 64 11.03 -6.32 2.28
CA ASP A 64 11.24 -5.53 1.06
C ASP A 64 10.72 -4.10 1.23
N ALA A 65 9.55 -3.94 1.85
CA ALA A 65 9.01 -2.61 2.14
C ALA A 65 9.96 -1.78 3.01
N ARG A 66 10.52 -2.37 4.07
CA ARG A 66 11.52 -1.69 4.92
C ARG A 66 12.75 -1.30 4.12
N TYR A 67 13.26 -2.21 3.30
CA TYR A 67 14.41 -1.94 2.42
C TYR A 67 14.17 -0.75 1.49
N PHE A 68 12.99 -0.66 0.88
CA PHE A 68 12.63 0.47 0.02
C PHE A 68 12.45 1.78 0.80
N LEU A 69 11.87 1.74 2.00
CA LEU A 69 11.75 2.94 2.85
C LEU A 69 13.09 3.50 3.29
N ASP A 70 14.03 2.63 3.66
CA ASP A 70 15.38 3.04 4.05
C ASP A 70 16.11 3.77 2.89
N ARG A 71 15.65 3.56 1.64
CA ARG A 71 16.15 4.23 0.42
C ARG A 71 15.32 5.43 -0.03
N GLY A 72 14.22 5.75 0.66
CA GLY A 72 13.29 6.81 0.26
C GLY A 72 12.39 6.44 -0.92
N GLU A 73 12.33 5.16 -1.30
CA GLU A 73 11.53 4.64 -2.42
C GLU A 73 10.09 4.35 -1.94
N MET A 74 9.32 5.42 -1.71
CA MET A 74 8.01 5.34 -1.04
C MET A 74 6.95 4.57 -1.83
N VAL A 75 6.98 4.62 -3.17
CA VAL A 75 6.01 3.93 -4.01
C VAL A 75 6.24 2.42 -3.93
N GLU A 76 7.49 1.99 -4.12
CA GLU A 76 7.93 0.60 -4.02
C GLU A 76 7.65 0.04 -2.63
N ALA A 77 7.96 0.80 -1.58
CA ALA A 77 7.64 0.43 -0.21
C ALA A 77 6.14 0.23 0.01
N PHE A 78 5.32 1.18 -0.44
CA PHE A 78 3.87 1.09 -0.31
C PHE A 78 3.28 -0.10 -1.10
N THR A 79 3.84 -0.39 -2.28
CA THR A 79 3.47 -1.57 -3.06
C THR A 79 3.76 -2.84 -2.27
N CYS A 80 4.96 -3.00 -1.72
CA CYS A 80 5.31 -4.17 -0.90
C CYS A 80 4.43 -4.31 0.34
N LEU A 81 4.16 -3.22 1.08
CA LEU A 81 3.22 -3.25 2.22
C LEU A 81 1.83 -3.69 1.79
N SER A 82 1.33 -3.17 0.68
CA SER A 82 0.01 -3.52 0.16
C SER A 82 -0.08 -5.00 -0.18
N TYR A 83 0.97 -5.58 -0.77
CA TYR A 83 1.04 -7.02 -1.03
C TYR A 83 1.04 -7.84 0.26
N ALA A 84 1.85 -7.45 1.26
CA ALA A 84 1.89 -8.16 2.53
C ALA A 84 0.50 -8.20 3.20
N TRP A 85 -0.18 -7.06 3.30
CA TRP A 85 -1.54 -6.98 3.86
C TRP A 85 -2.57 -7.77 3.03
N ALA A 86 -2.50 -7.70 1.70
CA ALA A 86 -3.41 -8.43 0.83
C ALA A 86 -3.26 -9.95 0.98
N LEU A 87 -2.03 -10.46 1.11
CA LEU A 87 -1.77 -11.88 1.33
C LEU A 87 -2.35 -12.37 2.65
N LEU A 88 -2.21 -11.59 3.74
CA LEU A 88 -2.77 -11.93 5.04
C LEU A 88 -4.31 -11.96 4.99
N ARG A 89 -4.93 -10.92 4.43
CA ARG A 89 -6.40 -10.87 4.27
C ARG A 89 -6.93 -12.00 3.40
N ALA A 90 -6.29 -12.24 2.26
CA ALA A 90 -6.69 -13.33 1.37
C ALA A 90 -6.54 -14.69 2.05
N GLY A 91 -5.45 -14.90 2.79
CA GLY A 91 -5.24 -16.14 3.56
C GLY A 91 -6.29 -16.34 4.65
N ALA A 92 -6.71 -15.26 5.33
CA ALA A 92 -7.81 -15.31 6.30
C ALA A 92 -9.15 -15.62 5.63
N GLU A 93 -9.48 -14.92 4.54
CA GLU A 93 -10.72 -15.08 3.77
C GLU A 93 -10.90 -16.52 3.26
N VAL A 94 -9.83 -17.13 2.74
CA VAL A 94 -9.88 -18.53 2.25
C VAL A 94 -9.66 -19.55 3.37
N GLY A 95 -9.49 -19.10 4.61
CA GLY A 95 -9.43 -19.94 5.81
C GLY A 95 -8.11 -20.67 6.07
N VAL A 96 -7.00 -20.29 5.42
CA VAL A 96 -5.67 -20.90 5.60
C VAL A 96 -4.78 -20.15 6.61
N LEU A 97 -5.14 -18.90 6.93
CA LEU A 97 -4.53 -18.11 8.00
C LEU A 97 -5.57 -17.76 9.07
N ASP A 98 -5.12 -17.72 10.31
CA ASP A 98 -5.80 -17.08 11.43
C ASP A 98 -5.07 -15.76 11.71
N VAL A 99 -5.72 -14.64 11.37
CA VAL A 99 -5.15 -13.29 11.45
C VAL A 99 -5.84 -12.55 12.58
N PRO A 100 -5.11 -11.84 13.48
CA PRO A 100 -5.73 -11.09 14.58
C PRO A 100 -6.74 -10.05 14.07
N GLU A 101 -7.97 -10.09 14.61
CA GLU A 101 -9.12 -9.29 14.14
C GLU A 101 -8.94 -7.78 14.35
N ASP A 102 -8.20 -7.36 15.37
CA ASP A 102 -8.05 -5.93 15.74
C ASP A 102 -7.07 -5.14 14.86
N GLU A 103 -6.41 -5.81 13.91
CA GLU A 103 -5.36 -5.21 13.09
C GLU A 103 -5.68 -5.13 11.59
N VAL A 104 -6.89 -5.56 11.18
CA VAL A 104 -7.35 -5.61 9.79
C VAL A 104 -8.30 -4.45 9.47
#